data_AF-A0A8S3UFX3-F1
#
_entry.id   AF-A0A8S3UFX3-F1
#
_cell.length_a   1.000
_cell.length_b   1.000
_cell.length_c   1.000
_cell.angle_alpha   90.00
_cell.angle_beta   90.00
_cell.angle_gamma   90.00
#
_symmetry.space_group_name_H-M   'P 1'
#
loop_
_entity.id
_entity.type
_entity.pdbx_description
1 polymer ?
#
loop_
_entity_poly.entity_id
_entity_poly.type
_entity_poly.pdbx_seq_one_letter_code
_entity_poly.pdbx_strand_id
1 'polypeptide(L)'
;MKAYLRTPFLNETFKLYYPRHEEFIALLLNHGRGCAIWKLDLSRAFRQLVLDPHDLHLQGYEWRGQIFIDNRLIFGMRSSPQACQRTTNAVSYMLWKSNIHTINYVDDFGGVSDNQNAEHDYNFVLELFQRLGLEVSKEKCLPPTKVLTFLGKEYNSIDMTVRIPEIKLQETYELLQRFEKKKHCTKRQLQQVIGKLAFISECVRKAEDFLFHACYRHYENTISIIIVFILQMNLDKTFGGGYYFYMTIME
;
A
#
# COMPACT_ATOMS: atom_id res chain seq x y z
N MET A 1 2.50 8.48 -3.97
CA MET A 1 2.47 9.74 -3.17
C MET A 1 3.89 10.32 -3.13
N LYS A 2 4.09 11.62 -3.41
CA LYS A 2 5.41 12.27 -3.35
C LYS A 2 5.59 12.88 -1.96
N ALA A 3 6.47 12.33 -1.14
CA ALA A 3 6.83 12.91 0.15
C ALA A 3 8.19 13.62 0.04
N TYR A 4 8.25 14.88 0.43
CA TYR A 4 9.50 15.64 0.54
C TYR A 4 9.92 15.62 2.00
N LEU A 5 11.06 14.98 2.29
CA LEU A 5 11.63 14.95 3.63
C LEU A 5 13.01 15.61 3.56
N ARG A 6 13.19 16.64 4.36
CA ARG A 6 14.48 17.31 4.54
C ARG A 6 15.31 16.45 5.49
N THR A 7 16.41 15.89 5.00
CA THR A 7 17.39 15.26 5.89
C THR A 7 18.41 16.33 6.32
N PRO A 8 18.86 16.36 7.59
CA PRO A 8 19.82 17.35 8.07
C PRO A 8 21.17 17.30 7.35
N PHE A 9 21.52 16.16 6.75
CA PHE A 9 22.88 15.87 6.29
C PHE A 9 23.23 16.37 4.88
N LEU A 10 22.27 16.57 3.99
CA LEU A 10 22.56 16.90 2.58
C LEU A 10 22.05 18.28 2.16
N ASN A 11 21.25 18.99 2.97
CA ASN A 11 20.54 20.22 2.58
C ASN A 11 19.70 20.14 1.27
N GLU A 12 19.72 18.99 0.59
CA GLU A 12 18.97 18.66 -0.61
C GLU A 12 17.64 18.00 -0.24
N THR A 13 16.58 18.45 -0.90
CA THR A 13 15.25 17.86 -0.80
C THR A 13 15.21 16.54 -1.58
N PHE A 14 15.45 15.43 -0.89
CA PHE A 14 15.26 14.11 -1.49
C PHE A 14 13.78 13.79 -1.63
N LYS A 15 13.36 13.53 -2.87
CA LYS A 15 12.00 13.18 -3.23
C LYS A 15 11.79 11.68 -3.02
N LEU A 16 11.01 11.33 -2.02
CA LEU A 16 10.64 9.95 -1.75
C LEU A 16 9.56 9.51 -2.74
N TYR A 17 9.86 8.44 -3.48
CA TYR A 17 8.91 7.78 -4.34
C TYR A 17 8.36 6.55 -3.65
N TYR A 18 7.05 6.55 -3.43
CA TYR A 18 6.32 5.34 -3.08
C TYR A 18 5.63 4.82 -4.34
N PRO A 19 5.73 3.52 -4.61
CA PRO A 19 5.04 2.94 -5.75
C PRO A 19 3.54 3.10 -5.59
N ARG A 20 2.87 3.25 -6.72
CA ARG A 20 1.42 3.25 -6.79
C ARG A 20 0.91 1.89 -7.27
N HIS A 21 -0.36 1.63 -7.04
CA HIS A 21 -0.95 0.34 -7.39
C HIS A 21 -0.96 0.11 -8.91
N GLU A 22 -1.02 1.18 -9.71
CA GLU A 22 -0.96 1.19 -11.17
C GLU A 22 0.35 0.60 -11.69
N GLU A 23 1.46 0.75 -10.96
CA GLU A 23 2.74 0.13 -11.34
C GLU A 23 2.71 -1.40 -11.18
N PHE A 24 2.03 -1.88 -10.14
CA PHE A 24 1.81 -3.32 -9.96
C PHE A 24 0.85 -3.88 -11.03
N ILE A 25 -0.15 -3.08 -11.43
CA ILE A 25 -1.03 -3.41 -12.57
C ILE A 25 -0.22 -3.50 -13.87
N ALA A 26 0.68 -2.54 -14.11
CA ALA A 26 1.54 -2.56 -15.29
C ALA A 26 2.44 -3.81 -15.32
N LEU A 27 2.95 -4.25 -14.17
CA LEU A 27 3.71 -5.50 -14.06
C LEU A 27 2.87 -6.74 -14.39
N LEU A 28 1.64 -6.81 -13.89
CA LEU A 28 0.69 -7.86 -14.23
C LEU A 28 0.40 -7.89 -15.74
N LEU A 29 0.16 -6.73 -16.34
CA LEU A 29 -0.08 -6.60 -17.78
C LEU A 29 1.10 -7.06 -18.63
N ASN A 30 2.32 -6.71 -18.23
CA ASN A 30 3.53 -7.08 -18.95
C ASN A 30 3.79 -8.60 -18.96
N HIS A 31 3.46 -9.31 -17.87
CA HIS A 31 3.57 -10.78 -17.82
C HIS A 31 2.35 -11.47 -18.44
N GLY A 32 1.21 -10.79 -18.48
CA GLY A 32 -0.01 -11.26 -19.10
C GLY A 32 -0.90 -12.11 -18.20
N ARG A 33 -2.01 -12.57 -18.80
CA ARG A 33 -3.07 -13.28 -18.10
C ARG A 33 -2.58 -14.60 -17.49
N GLY A 34 -2.95 -14.83 -16.25
CA GLY A 34 -2.65 -16.05 -15.51
C GLY A 34 -1.21 -16.12 -15.01
N CYS A 35 -0.44 -15.03 -15.04
CA CYS A 35 0.88 -14.94 -14.40
C CYS A 35 0.81 -15.25 -12.89
N ALA A 36 1.94 -15.59 -12.29
CA ALA A 36 2.02 -15.84 -10.86
C ALA A 36 2.39 -14.56 -10.12
N ILE A 37 1.74 -14.33 -8.99
CA ILE A 37 1.97 -13.17 -8.13
C ILE A 37 2.37 -13.65 -6.75
N TRP A 38 3.31 -12.96 -6.11
CA TRP A 38 3.83 -13.32 -4.80
C TRP A 38 4.07 -12.07 -3.95
N LYS A 39 4.11 -12.25 -2.63
CA LYS A 39 4.36 -11.19 -1.66
C LYS A 39 5.41 -11.61 -0.65
N LEU A 40 6.32 -10.71 -0.32
CA LEU A 40 7.17 -10.79 0.87
C LEU A 40 6.94 -9.60 1.79
N ASP A 41 7.13 -9.83 3.09
CA ASP A 41 6.99 -8.83 4.16
C ASP A 41 8.22 -8.94 5.05
N LEU A 42 8.91 -7.83 5.31
CA LEU A 42 10.07 -7.80 6.21
C LEU A 42 9.62 -7.76 7.68
N SER A 43 10.11 -8.71 8.48
CA SER A 43 9.80 -8.79 9.91
C SER A 43 10.44 -7.64 10.68
N ARG A 44 9.64 -6.75 11.31
CA ARG A 44 10.17 -5.61 12.08
C ARG A 44 11.19 -4.77 11.28
N ALA A 45 10.90 -4.47 10.02
CA ALA A 45 11.86 -3.91 9.04
C ALA A 45 12.76 -2.79 9.58
N PHE A 46 12.21 -1.77 10.26
CA PHE A 46 13.02 -0.68 10.81
C PHE A 46 14.08 -1.16 11.81
N ARG A 47 13.76 -2.18 12.61
CA ARG A 47 14.71 -2.75 13.59
C ARG A 47 15.82 -3.55 12.93
N GLN A 48 15.66 -3.96 11.68
CA GLN A 48 16.72 -4.62 10.93
C GLN A 48 17.76 -3.64 10.41
N LEU A 49 17.43 -2.35 10.29
CA LEU A 49 18.31 -1.34 9.73
C LEU A 49 19.10 -0.61 10.82
N VAL A 50 20.42 -0.69 10.74
CA VAL A 50 21.35 0.00 11.65
C VAL A 50 21.33 1.49 11.35
N LEU A 51 21.23 2.30 12.40
CA LEU A 51 21.36 3.75 12.29
C LEU A 51 22.84 4.11 12.07
N ASP A 52 23.11 5.18 11.32
CA ASP A 52 24.44 5.76 11.26
C ASP A 52 24.96 6.06 12.69
N PRO A 53 26.18 5.63 13.06
CA PRO A 53 26.77 5.94 14.35
C PRO A 53 26.77 7.44 14.69
N HIS A 54 26.89 8.32 13.70
CA HIS A 54 26.86 9.77 13.89
C HIS A 54 25.47 10.26 14.30
N ASP A 55 24.39 9.54 13.96
CA ASP A 55 23.02 9.92 14.28
C ASP A 55 22.54 9.35 15.62
N LEU A 56 23.33 8.50 16.30
CA LEU A 56 22.90 7.80 17.53
C LEU A 56 22.43 8.78 18.61
N HIS A 57 23.12 9.90 18.75
CA HIS A 57 22.79 10.94 19.73
C HIS A 57 21.41 11.61 19.49
N LEU A 58 20.81 11.44 18.30
CA LEU A 58 19.50 11.98 17.94
C LEU A 58 18.34 11.03 18.29
N GLN A 59 18.61 9.77 18.63
CA GLN A 59 17.61 8.76 18.99
C GLN A 59 17.55 8.43 20.49
N GLY A 60 18.16 9.26 21.34
CA GLY A 60 18.14 9.07 22.79
C GLY A 60 16.77 9.37 23.41
N TYR A 61 16.36 8.58 24.39
CA TYR A 61 15.20 8.86 25.24
C TYR A 61 15.49 8.53 26.71
N GLU A 62 14.83 9.23 27.62
CA GLU A 62 14.96 8.99 29.05
C GLU A 62 13.76 8.18 29.57
N TRP A 63 14.04 7.15 30.36
CA TRP A 63 13.02 6.37 31.05
C TRP A 63 13.48 6.06 32.49
N ARG A 64 12.68 6.49 33.47
CA ARG A 64 12.95 6.31 34.91
C ARG A 64 14.36 6.78 35.33
N GLY A 65 14.79 7.94 34.83
CA GLY A 65 16.10 8.52 35.14
C GLY A 65 17.28 7.85 34.44
N GLN A 66 17.04 6.93 33.49
CA GLN A 66 18.09 6.28 32.69
C GLN A 66 17.94 6.67 31.22
N ILE A 67 19.08 6.93 30.56
CA ILE A 67 19.13 7.27 29.14
C ILE A 67 19.31 5.98 28.32
N PHE A 68 18.45 5.80 27.33
CA PHE A 68 18.50 4.71 26.37
C PHE A 68 18.74 5.29 24.98
N ILE A 69 19.59 4.63 24.19
CA ILE A 69 19.88 5.02 22.82
C ILE A 69 19.62 3.83 21.91
N ASP A 70 18.72 4.01 20.95
CA ASP A 70 18.45 3.00 19.93
C ASP A 70 19.49 3.07 18.81
N ASN A 71 20.12 1.93 18.51
CA ASN A 71 21.09 1.79 17.42
C ASN A 71 20.49 1.34 16.08
N ARG A 72 19.17 1.19 16.03
CA ARG A 72 18.40 0.84 14.83
C ARG A 72 17.37 1.94 14.55
N LEU A 73 16.81 1.96 13.35
CA LEU A 73 15.71 2.88 13.06
C LEU A 73 14.53 2.62 14.00
N ILE A 74 14.05 3.68 14.65
CA ILE A 74 12.87 3.60 15.51
C ILE A 74 11.59 3.91 14.73
N PHE A 75 10.49 3.30 15.18
CA PHE A 75 9.16 3.64 14.69
C PHE A 75 8.76 5.05 15.16
N GLY A 76 7.98 5.77 14.35
CA GLY A 76 7.52 7.13 14.67
C GLY A 76 8.47 8.25 14.26
N MET A 77 9.74 7.95 13.95
CA MET A 77 10.63 8.93 13.32
C MET A 77 10.22 9.18 11.87
N ARG A 78 10.21 10.47 11.49
CA ARG A 78 9.87 10.90 10.12
C ARG A 78 10.85 10.39 9.07
N SER A 79 12.12 10.22 9.42
CA SER A 79 13.19 9.75 8.53
C SER A 79 13.24 8.22 8.38
N SER A 80 12.73 7.45 9.34
CA SER A 80 12.81 5.98 9.32
C SER A 80 12.17 5.34 8.08
N PRO A 81 10.93 5.70 7.68
CA PRO A 81 10.34 5.15 6.46
C PRO A 81 11.15 5.47 5.20
N GLN A 82 11.76 6.65 5.14
CA GLN A 82 12.60 7.05 4.01
C GLN A 82 13.88 6.22 3.94
N ALA A 83 14.58 6.05 5.07
CA ALA A 83 15.77 5.22 5.14
C ALA A 83 15.45 3.75 4.79
N CYS A 84 14.32 3.25 5.28
CA CYS A 84 13.83 1.91 4.94
C CYS A 84 13.51 1.76 3.45
N GLN A 85 12.72 2.67 2.88
CA GLN A 85 12.38 2.65 1.46
C GLN A 85 13.63 2.72 0.56
N ARG A 86 14.64 3.53 0.93
CA ARG A 86 15.90 3.59 0.17
C ARG A 86 16.63 2.26 0.18
N THR A 87 16.68 1.61 1.35
CA THR A 87 17.32 0.31 1.50
C THR A 87 16.57 -0.74 0.69
N THR A 88 15.25 -0.79 0.80
CA THR A 88 14.44 -1.77 0.06
C THR A 88 14.43 -1.49 -1.45
N ASN A 89 14.55 -0.24 -1.90
CA ASN A 89 14.76 0.10 -3.31
C ASN A 89 16.09 -0.48 -3.84
N ALA A 90 17.16 -0.47 -3.04
CA ALA A 90 18.42 -1.10 -3.44
C ALA A 90 18.27 -2.62 -3.59
N VAL A 91 17.49 -3.27 -2.71
CA VAL A 91 17.15 -4.69 -2.86
C VAL A 91 16.34 -4.95 -4.13
N SER A 92 15.30 -4.15 -4.39
CA SER A 92 14.53 -4.24 -5.64
C SER A 92 15.40 -4.04 -6.89
N TYR A 93 16.41 -3.17 -6.82
CA TYR A 93 17.37 -2.98 -7.91
C TYR A 93 18.23 -4.23 -8.15
N MET A 94 18.66 -4.92 -7.09
CA MET A 94 19.38 -6.19 -7.22
C MET A 94 18.49 -7.27 -7.84
N LEU A 95 17.22 -7.36 -7.44
CA LEU A 95 16.24 -8.28 -8.03
C LEU A 95 16.02 -7.98 -9.52
N TRP A 96 15.88 -6.70 -9.87
CA TRP A 96 15.76 -6.26 -11.26
C TRP A 96 16.96 -6.67 -12.11
N LYS A 97 18.19 -6.59 -11.55
CA LYS A 97 19.40 -7.09 -12.23
C LYS A 97 19.40 -8.60 -12.46
N SER A 98 18.69 -9.35 -11.64
CA SER A 98 18.43 -10.78 -11.81
C SER A 98 17.19 -11.08 -12.67
N ASN A 99 16.64 -10.07 -13.37
CA ASN A 99 15.43 -10.18 -14.20
C ASN A 99 14.16 -10.54 -13.41
N ILE A 100 14.11 -10.23 -12.11
CA ILE A 100 12.93 -10.39 -11.27
C ILE A 100 12.34 -9.01 -11.01
N HIS A 101 11.12 -8.80 -11.50
CA HIS A 101 10.46 -7.51 -11.40
C HIS A 101 9.58 -7.40 -10.16
N THR A 102 9.85 -6.41 -9.32
CA THR A 102 9.16 -6.21 -8.03
C THR A 102 8.76 -4.76 -7.80
N ILE A 103 7.71 -4.59 -7.01
CA ILE A 103 7.31 -3.33 -6.38
C ILE A 103 7.54 -3.44 -4.88
N ASN A 104 8.19 -2.44 -4.29
CA ASN A 104 8.39 -2.39 -2.85
C ASN A 104 7.85 -1.09 -2.24
N TYR A 105 7.02 -1.23 -1.20
CA TYR A 105 6.55 -0.14 -0.37
C TYR A 105 7.07 -0.34 1.05
N VAL A 106 8.06 0.46 1.43
CA VAL A 106 8.75 0.37 2.73
C VAL A 106 9.28 -1.04 2.96
N ASP A 107 8.53 -1.88 3.67
CA ASP A 107 8.82 -3.25 4.09
C ASP A 107 8.05 -4.33 3.31
N ASP A 108 7.02 -3.95 2.57
CA ASP A 108 6.19 -4.81 1.73
C ASP A 108 6.79 -4.93 0.32
N PHE A 109 7.06 -6.16 -0.14
CA PHE A 109 7.48 -6.47 -1.51
C PHE A 109 6.39 -7.27 -2.23
N GLY A 110 6.07 -6.90 -3.46
CA GLY A 110 5.18 -7.64 -4.35
C GLY A 110 5.88 -7.89 -5.67
N GLY A 111 5.79 -9.11 -6.19
CA GLY A 111 6.38 -9.47 -7.47
C GLY A 111 5.41 -10.23 -8.36
N VAL A 112 5.73 -10.22 -9.65
CA VAL A 112 5.03 -10.96 -10.69
C VAL A 112 6.06 -11.77 -11.45
N SER A 113 5.75 -13.03 -11.71
CA SER A 113 6.63 -13.97 -12.41
C SER A 113 5.84 -14.80 -13.41
N ASP A 114 6.53 -15.28 -14.43
CA ASP A 114 5.99 -16.31 -15.32
C ASP A 114 5.75 -17.62 -14.56
N ASN A 115 4.71 -18.34 -14.94
CA ASN A 115 4.29 -19.56 -14.24
C ASN A 115 5.39 -20.63 -14.13
N GLN A 116 6.25 -20.71 -15.13
CA GLN A 116 7.33 -21.70 -15.19
C GLN A 116 8.46 -21.36 -14.22
N ASN A 117 8.68 -20.07 -13.94
CA ASN A 117 9.79 -19.57 -13.13
C ASN A 117 9.36 -19.10 -11.73
N ALA A 118 8.06 -19.01 -11.46
CA ALA A 118 7.55 -18.34 -10.26
C ALA A 118 8.11 -18.88 -8.95
N GLU A 119 8.19 -20.20 -8.80
CA GLU A 119 8.80 -20.83 -7.63
C GLU A 119 10.30 -20.57 -7.55
N HIS A 120 10.99 -20.56 -8.69
CA HIS A 120 12.42 -20.25 -8.74
C HIS A 120 12.67 -18.80 -8.31
N ASP A 121 11.95 -17.85 -8.90
CA ASP A 121 12.07 -16.42 -8.60
C ASP A 121 11.77 -16.14 -7.12
N TYR A 122 10.70 -16.71 -6.60
CA TYR A 122 10.31 -16.51 -5.20
C TYR A 122 11.37 -17.07 -4.22
N ASN A 123 11.90 -18.26 -4.50
CA ASN A 123 12.97 -18.84 -3.69
C ASN A 123 14.29 -18.06 -3.82
N PHE A 124 14.61 -17.56 -5.01
CA PHE A 124 15.76 -16.68 -5.21
C PHE A 124 15.63 -15.39 -4.39
N VAL A 125 14.44 -14.79 -4.34
CA VAL A 125 14.20 -13.59 -3.53
C VAL A 125 14.40 -13.88 -2.05
N LEU A 126 13.87 -15.01 -1.55
CA LEU A 126 14.10 -15.44 -0.17
C LEU A 126 15.58 -15.64 0.14
N GLU A 127 16.33 -16.30 -0.75
CA GLU A 127 17.76 -16.51 -0.59
C GLU A 127 18.53 -15.18 -0.59
N LEU A 128 18.19 -14.26 -1.50
CA LEU A 128 18.81 -12.93 -1.54
C LEU A 128 18.58 -12.19 -0.22
N PHE A 129 17.35 -12.20 0.31
CA PHE A 129 17.04 -11.54 1.57
C PHE A 129 17.86 -12.15 2.71
N GLN A 130 17.94 -13.48 2.79
CA GLN A 130 18.76 -14.17 3.77
C GLN A 130 20.24 -13.79 3.65
N ARG A 131 20.79 -13.74 2.43
CA ARG A 131 22.18 -13.35 2.17
C ARG A 131 22.48 -11.90 2.56
N LEU A 132 21.50 -11.02 2.43
CA LEU A 132 21.59 -9.63 2.87
C LEU A 132 21.37 -9.46 4.39
N GLY A 133 21.10 -10.55 5.12
CA GLY A 133 20.79 -10.52 6.54
C GLY A 133 19.41 -9.93 6.84
N LEU A 134 18.50 -9.94 5.87
CA LEU A 134 17.13 -9.48 6.01
C LEU A 134 16.20 -10.64 6.41
N GLU A 135 15.44 -10.42 7.48
CA GLU A 135 14.47 -11.36 8.01
C GLU A 135 13.07 -11.09 7.44
N VAL A 136 12.44 -12.13 6.91
CA VAL A 136 11.07 -12.08 6.39
C VAL A 136 10.08 -12.57 7.44
N SER A 137 8.89 -11.97 7.45
CA SER A 137 7.75 -12.45 8.24
C SER A 137 7.09 -13.62 7.52
N LYS A 138 7.50 -14.86 7.83
CA LYS A 138 7.05 -16.08 7.13
C LYS A 138 5.52 -16.20 7.04
N GLU A 139 4.81 -15.81 8.08
CA GLU A 139 3.33 -15.87 8.14
C GLU A 139 2.64 -14.86 7.22
N LYS A 140 3.33 -13.78 6.85
CA LYS A 140 2.80 -12.72 5.99
C LYS A 140 3.32 -12.80 4.55
N CYS A 141 4.36 -13.60 4.33
CA CYS A 141 4.85 -13.90 3.00
C CYS A 141 3.86 -14.86 2.33
N LEU A 142 3.56 -14.58 1.07
CA LEU A 142 2.65 -15.38 0.27
C LEU A 142 3.43 -15.88 -0.95
N PRO A 143 3.57 -17.21 -1.10
CA PRO A 143 4.25 -17.81 -2.25
C PRO A 143 3.46 -17.52 -3.55
N PRO A 144 4.02 -17.87 -4.71
CA PRO A 144 3.36 -17.71 -6.00
C PRO A 144 1.91 -18.21 -6.02
N THR A 145 0.99 -17.30 -6.31
CA THR A 145 -0.45 -17.55 -6.39
C THR A 145 -1.05 -16.81 -7.59
N LYS A 146 -2.37 -16.91 -7.75
CA LYS A 146 -3.15 -16.20 -8.79
C LYS A 146 -3.97 -15.06 -8.23
N VAL A 147 -4.24 -15.09 -6.93
CA VAL A 147 -5.02 -14.08 -6.23
C VAL A 147 -4.25 -13.66 -4.98
N LEU A 148 -3.98 -12.37 -4.85
CA LEU A 148 -3.11 -11.83 -3.80
C LEU A 148 -3.58 -10.44 -3.36
N THR A 149 -3.64 -10.23 -2.05
CA THR A 149 -3.81 -8.88 -1.50
C THR A 149 -2.45 -8.21 -1.28
N PHE A 150 -2.20 -7.10 -1.96
CA PHE A 150 -0.98 -6.30 -1.86
C PHE A 150 -1.34 -4.81 -1.77
N LEU A 151 -0.66 -4.06 -0.89
CA LEU A 151 -0.93 -2.63 -0.61
C LEU A 151 -2.43 -2.32 -0.38
N GLY A 152 -3.15 -3.29 0.20
CA GLY A 152 -4.54 -3.15 0.56
C GLY A 152 -5.55 -3.30 -0.58
N LYS A 153 -5.12 -3.71 -1.78
CA LYS A 153 -5.97 -4.09 -2.92
C LYS A 153 -5.74 -5.57 -3.24
N GLU A 154 -6.76 -6.25 -3.73
CA GLU A 154 -6.64 -7.64 -4.16
C GLU A 154 -6.51 -7.70 -5.68
N TYR A 155 -5.53 -8.46 -6.14
CA TYR A 155 -5.21 -8.64 -7.55
C TYR A 155 -5.51 -10.08 -7.93
N ASN A 156 -6.23 -10.28 -9.03
CA ASN A 156 -6.51 -11.58 -9.61
C ASN A 156 -5.93 -11.61 -11.03
N SER A 157 -4.89 -12.43 -11.23
CA SER A 157 -4.21 -12.54 -12.53
C SER A 157 -4.95 -13.41 -13.54
N ILE A 158 -5.88 -14.28 -13.11
CA ILE A 158 -6.71 -15.10 -14.01
C ILE A 158 -7.77 -14.23 -14.66
N ASP A 159 -8.51 -13.46 -13.85
CA ASP A 159 -9.60 -12.61 -14.33
C ASP A 159 -9.09 -11.25 -14.79
N MET A 160 -7.82 -10.94 -14.52
CA MET A 160 -7.20 -9.63 -14.77
C MET A 160 -8.04 -8.52 -14.13
N THR A 161 -8.30 -8.67 -12.84
CA THR A 161 -9.08 -7.71 -12.05
C THR A 161 -8.32 -7.24 -10.82
N VAL A 162 -8.58 -5.98 -10.43
CA VAL A 162 -8.19 -5.44 -9.12
C VAL A 162 -9.44 -5.08 -8.36
N ARG A 163 -9.57 -5.57 -7.12
CA ARG A 163 -10.71 -5.28 -6.26
C ARG A 163 -10.31 -4.75 -4.90
N ILE A 164 -11.23 -4.04 -4.26
CA ILE A 164 -11.09 -3.72 -2.83
C ILE A 164 -11.49 -4.98 -2.03
N PRO A 165 -10.69 -5.43 -1.05
CA PRO A 165 -11.07 -6.54 -0.19
C PRO A 165 -12.42 -6.31 0.49
N GLU A 166 -13.29 -7.32 0.52
CA GLU A 166 -14.67 -7.24 1.03
C GLU A 166 -14.75 -6.67 2.45
N ILE A 167 -13.81 -7.04 3.33
CA ILE A 167 -13.73 -6.55 4.70
C ILE A 167 -13.63 -5.01 4.73
N LYS A 168 -12.83 -4.41 3.84
CA LYS A 168 -12.69 -2.95 3.76
C LYS A 168 -13.93 -2.27 3.19
N LEU A 169 -14.63 -2.93 2.26
CA LEU A 169 -15.91 -2.44 1.74
C LEU A 169 -16.96 -2.43 2.86
N GLN A 170 -17.06 -3.52 3.62
CA GLN A 170 -17.98 -3.65 4.74
C GLN A 170 -17.72 -2.62 5.84
N GLU A 171 -16.46 -2.43 6.26
CA GLU A 171 -16.08 -1.38 7.21
C GLU A 171 -16.49 0.02 6.73
N THR A 172 -16.33 0.26 5.43
CA THR A 172 -16.68 1.55 4.83
C THR A 172 -18.19 1.71 4.80
N TYR A 173 -18.94 0.68 4.41
CA TYR A 173 -20.40 0.69 4.44
C TYR A 173 -20.96 0.97 5.84
N GLU A 174 -20.42 0.32 6.88
CA GLU A 174 -20.80 0.57 8.27
C GLU A 174 -20.45 1.98 8.75
N LEU A 175 -19.33 2.55 8.27
CA LEU A 175 -19.01 3.95 8.52
C LEU A 175 -20.04 4.87 7.88
N LEU A 176 -20.41 4.60 6.63
CA LEU A 176 -21.37 5.38 5.87
C LEU A 176 -22.76 5.36 6.51
N GLN A 177 -23.27 4.20 6.90
CA GLN A 177 -24.54 4.07 7.62
C GLN A 177 -24.56 4.85 8.95
N ARG A 178 -23.43 4.89 9.67
CA ARG A 178 -23.30 5.69 10.89
C ARG A 178 -23.29 7.19 10.61
N PHE A 179 -22.78 7.61 9.46
CA PHE A 179 -22.74 9.01 9.06
C PHE A 179 -24.06 9.51 8.51
N GLU A 180 -24.82 8.67 7.80
CA GLU A 180 -26.16 8.98 7.29
C GLU A 180 -27.11 9.44 8.41
N LYS A 181 -26.99 8.83 9.60
CA LYS A 181 -27.81 9.16 10.77
C LYS A 181 -27.43 10.48 11.47
N LYS A 182 -26.33 11.13 11.06
CA LYS A 182 -25.82 12.34 11.72
C LYS A 182 -26.27 13.60 11.01
N LYS A 183 -26.73 14.59 11.78
CA LYS A 183 -27.01 15.95 11.28
C LYS A 183 -25.76 16.84 11.20
N HIS A 184 -24.73 16.53 11.98
CA HIS A 184 -23.47 17.27 12.03
C HIS A 184 -22.28 16.31 12.17
N CYS A 185 -21.14 16.67 11.60
CA CYS A 185 -19.88 15.94 11.75
C CYS A 185 -18.69 16.90 11.90
N THR A 186 -17.61 16.43 12.50
CA THR A 186 -16.36 17.19 12.57
C THR A 186 -15.59 17.10 11.26
N LYS A 187 -14.73 18.09 10.99
CA LYS A 187 -13.81 18.06 9.83
C LYS A 187 -13.00 16.75 9.76
N ARG A 188 -12.49 16.29 10.91
CA ARG A 188 -11.70 15.04 10.99
C ARG A 188 -12.54 13.81 10.62
N GLN A 189 -13.77 13.73 11.10
CA GLN A 189 -14.71 12.66 10.76
C GLN A 189 -15.02 12.65 9.26
N LEU A 190 -15.24 13.83 8.68
CA LEU A 190 -15.46 13.96 7.24
C LEU A 190 -14.23 13.52 6.43
N GLN A 191 -13.03 13.96 6.82
CA GLN A 191 -11.78 13.56 6.17
C GLN A 191 -11.55 12.04 6.22
N GLN A 192 -11.97 11.37 7.31
CA GLN A 192 -11.90 9.91 7.39
C GLN A 192 -12.80 9.22 6.37
N VAL A 193 -14.04 9.70 6.20
CA VAL A 193 -14.96 9.16 5.19
C VAL A 193 -14.42 9.40 3.80
N ILE A 194 -14.05 10.63 3.47
CA ILE A 194 -13.49 10.99 2.16
C ILE A 194 -12.25 10.17 1.86
N GLY A 195 -11.35 9.98 2.83
CA GLY A 195 -10.15 9.16 2.64
C GLY A 195 -10.45 7.69 2.30
N LYS A 196 -11.45 7.08 2.97
CA LYS A 196 -11.89 5.71 2.64
C LYS A 196 -12.55 5.64 1.26
N LEU A 197 -13.38 6.62 0.91
CA LEU A 197 -14.02 6.68 -0.41
C LEU A 197 -12.99 6.88 -1.53
N ALA A 198 -12.01 7.77 -1.33
CA ALA A 198 -10.91 7.99 -2.26
C ALA A 198 -10.08 6.71 -2.48
N PHE A 199 -9.80 5.96 -1.41
CA PHE A 199 -9.13 4.67 -1.53
C PHE A 199 -9.92 3.65 -2.36
N ILE A 200 -11.25 3.63 -2.23
CA ILE A 200 -12.12 2.75 -3.03
C ILE A 200 -12.19 3.23 -4.48
N SER A 201 -12.26 4.54 -4.72
CA SER A 201 -12.34 5.09 -6.08
C SER A 201 -11.11 4.81 -6.93
N GLU A 202 -9.94 4.62 -6.32
CA GLU A 202 -8.74 4.16 -7.02
C GLU A 202 -8.94 2.80 -7.74
N CYS A 203 -9.90 1.98 -7.29
CA CYS A 203 -10.29 0.72 -7.93
C CYS A 203 -11.55 0.82 -8.80
N VAL A 204 -12.09 2.02 -9.04
CA VAL A 204 -13.32 2.21 -9.82
C VAL A 204 -13.07 3.27 -10.89
N ARG A 205 -13.10 2.85 -12.15
CA ARG A 205 -12.85 3.75 -13.29
C ARG A 205 -13.86 4.92 -13.25
N LYS A 206 -13.38 6.16 -13.38
CA LYS A 206 -14.17 7.42 -13.30
C LYS A 206 -14.74 7.81 -11.93
N ALA A 207 -14.58 7.00 -10.88
CA ALA A 207 -15.05 7.37 -9.54
C ALA A 207 -14.21 8.49 -8.91
N GLU A 208 -12.93 8.60 -9.28
CA GLU A 208 -12.05 9.69 -8.81
C GLU A 208 -12.54 11.06 -9.31
N ASP A 209 -12.88 11.17 -10.59
CA ASP A 209 -13.44 12.39 -11.18
C ASP A 209 -14.76 12.76 -10.50
N PHE A 210 -15.62 11.76 -10.25
CA PHE A 210 -16.86 11.97 -9.53
C PHE A 210 -16.64 12.47 -8.11
N LEU A 211 -15.76 11.83 -7.32
CA LEU A 211 -15.46 12.27 -5.95
C LEU A 211 -14.86 13.67 -5.94
N PHE A 212 -13.96 13.97 -6.87
CA PHE A 212 -13.37 15.29 -7.02
C PHE A 212 -14.44 16.35 -7.31
N HIS A 213 -15.31 16.10 -8.28
CA HIS A 213 -16.41 17.00 -8.63
C HIS A 213 -17.44 17.15 -7.51
N ALA A 214 -17.78 16.06 -6.83
CA ALA A 214 -18.75 16.06 -5.75
C ALA A 214 -18.22 16.84 -4.54
N CYS A 215 -16.97 16.62 -4.14
CA CYS A 215 -16.32 17.39 -3.07
C CYS A 215 -16.19 18.88 -3.41
N TYR A 216 -15.97 19.24 -4.68
CA TYR A 216 -15.82 20.63 -5.10
C TYR A 216 -17.16 21.38 -5.22
N ARG A 217 -18.22 20.73 -5.73
CA ARG A 217 -19.53 21.37 -5.98
C ARG A 217 -20.46 21.45 -4.76
N HIS A 218 -20.34 20.53 -3.80
CA HIS A 218 -21.30 20.41 -2.69
C HIS A 218 -20.74 20.87 -1.34
N TYR A 219 -20.05 22.02 -1.33
CA TYR A 219 -19.49 22.61 -0.10
C TYR A 219 -20.56 22.83 1.00
N GLU A 220 -21.84 22.92 0.64
CA GLU A 220 -22.95 23.13 1.60
C GLU A 220 -23.79 21.89 1.96
N ASN A 221 -23.69 20.77 1.24
CA ASN A 221 -24.45 19.55 1.59
C ASN A 221 -23.69 18.26 1.30
N THR A 222 -22.74 17.98 2.18
CA THR A 222 -21.78 16.87 2.09
C THR A 222 -22.42 15.48 2.25
N ILE A 223 -23.58 15.40 2.91
CA ILE A 223 -24.35 14.15 3.06
C ILE A 223 -24.91 13.67 1.71
N SER A 224 -25.28 14.61 0.82
CA SER A 224 -25.80 14.27 -0.51
C SER A 224 -24.74 13.62 -1.41
N ILE A 225 -23.47 14.04 -1.33
CA ILE A 225 -22.35 13.39 -2.05
C ILE A 225 -22.22 11.93 -1.63
N ILE A 226 -22.26 11.71 -0.31
CA ILE A 226 -22.13 10.39 0.30
C ILE A 226 -23.32 9.51 -0.12
N ILE A 227 -24.54 10.04 -0.08
CA ILE A 227 -25.75 9.33 -0.52
C ILE A 227 -25.69 8.97 -2.01
N VAL A 228 -25.26 9.89 -2.89
CA VAL A 228 -25.14 9.59 -4.33
C VAL A 228 -24.07 8.54 -4.58
N PHE A 229 -22.92 8.61 -3.90
CA PHE A 229 -21.89 7.58 -3.99
C PHE A 229 -22.40 6.22 -3.49
N ILE A 230 -23.11 6.18 -2.36
CA ILE A 230 -23.75 4.97 -1.81
C ILE A 230 -24.82 4.42 -2.76
N LEU A 231 -25.63 5.26 -3.39
CA LEU A 231 -26.66 4.86 -4.35
C LEU A 231 -26.03 4.24 -5.60
N GLN A 232 -24.95 4.83 -6.12
CA GLN A 232 -24.18 4.26 -7.22
C GLN A 232 -23.55 2.92 -6.82
N MET A 233 -22.96 2.83 -5.62
CA MET A 233 -22.42 1.58 -5.08
C MET A 233 -23.49 0.50 -4.84
N ASN A 234 -24.72 0.87 -4.48
CA ASN A 234 -25.83 -0.05 -4.29
C ASN A 234 -26.46 -0.53 -5.60
N LEU A 235 -26.35 0.24 -6.70
CA LEU A 235 -26.79 -0.23 -8.03
C LEU A 235 -25.97 -1.46 -8.47
N ASP A 236 -24.67 -1.50 -8.16
CA ASP A 236 -23.81 -2.67 -8.44
C ASP A 236 -24.22 -3.92 -7.63
N LYS A 237 -24.83 -3.77 -6.44
CA LYS A 237 -25.40 -4.92 -5.68
C LYS A 237 -26.58 -5.57 -6.38
N THR A 238 -27.38 -4.81 -7.13
CA THR A 238 -28.58 -5.34 -7.78
C THR A 238 -28.27 -6.34 -8.90
N PHE A 239 -27.01 -6.40 -9.35
CA PHE A 239 -26.51 -7.36 -10.34
C PHE A 239 -25.99 -8.69 -9.77
N GLY A 240 -26.13 -8.95 -8.47
CA GLY A 240 -25.96 -10.30 -7.90
C GLY A 240 -25.31 -10.34 -6.53
N GLY A 241 -26.07 -10.11 -5.46
CA GLY A 241 -25.86 -10.69 -4.12
C GLY A 241 -24.58 -10.35 -3.33
N GLY A 242 -23.63 -9.59 -3.87
CA GLY A 242 -22.38 -9.19 -3.19
C GLY A 242 -21.88 -7.82 -3.64
N TYR A 243 -21.00 -7.18 -2.85
CA TYR A 243 -20.39 -5.90 -3.20
C TYR A 243 -19.20 -6.13 -4.15
N TYR A 244 -19.44 -6.21 -5.46
CA TYR A 244 -18.33 -6.42 -6.42
C TYR A 244 -17.78 -5.08 -6.94
N PHE A 245 -16.79 -4.51 -6.25
CA PHE A 245 -16.01 -3.37 -6.78
C PHE A 245 -14.69 -3.87 -7.36
N TYR A 246 -14.66 -4.10 -8.67
CA TYR A 246 -13.44 -4.46 -9.37
C TYR A 246 -13.22 -3.59 -10.61
N MET A 247 -11.96 -3.28 -10.88
CA MET A 247 -11.51 -2.72 -12.14
C MET A 247 -10.98 -3.84 -13.01
N THR A 248 -11.46 -3.93 -14.25
CA THR A 248 -10.85 -4.77 -15.28
C THR A 248 -9.55 -4.12 -15.75
N ILE A 249 -8.46 -4.89 -15.69
CA ILE A 249 -7.10 -4.45 -16.01
C ILE A 249 -6.87 -4.33 -17.54
N MET A 250 -7.74 -4.91 -18.36
CA MET A 250 -7.56 -5.13 -19.81
C MET A 250 -7.93 -3.93 -20.73
N GLU A 251 -7.93 -2.68 -20.27
CA GLU A 251 -8.14 -1.51 -21.15
C GLU A 251 -7.01 -0.50 -21.08
#